data_AF-A0A2G7GD32-F1
#
_entry.id   AF-A0A2G7GD32-F1
#
_cell.length_a   1.000
_cell.length_b   1.000
_cell.length_c   1.000
_cell.angle_alpha   90.00
_cell.angle_beta   90.00
_cell.angle_gamma   90.00
#
_symmetry.space_group_name_H-M   'P 1'
#
loop_
_entity.id
_entity.type
_entity.pdbx_description
1 polymer ?
#
loop_
_entity_poly.entity_id
_entity_poly.type
_entity_poly.pdbx_seq_one_letter_code
_entity_poly.pdbx_strand_id
1 'polypeptide(L)'
;MAPKTEKLAKIYLESSPAEISEETTNELIDFIMSQFRALPFAVQASEYMRYDTVEELYADIEKGHLWVSMETYGADFYPNPFYGFAFLAIHDYDHYQTHSDFSLEGEITAYRAIAKRSPSLEIQKILYSEIVLKSAAHIYLGHAPEPKLVFA
;
A
#
# COMPACT_ATOMS: atom_id res chain seq x y z
N MET A 1 20.75 -7.22 6.92
CA MET A 1 19.59 -6.32 6.91
C MET A 1 20.08 -4.89 7.01
N ALA A 2 19.64 -3.98 6.13
CA ALA A 2 20.17 -2.61 6.10
C ALA A 2 19.71 -1.81 7.33
N PRO A 3 20.54 -0.92 7.92
CA PRO A 3 20.18 -0.15 9.12
C PRO A 3 18.89 0.68 9.00
N LYS A 4 18.55 1.11 7.78
CA LYS A 4 17.33 1.87 7.47
C LYS A 4 16.07 1.01 7.60
N THR A 5 16.09 -0.22 7.09
CA THR A 5 14.96 -1.16 7.17
C THR A 5 14.61 -1.47 8.61
N GLU A 6 15.60 -1.82 9.44
CA GLU A 6 15.38 -2.09 10.86
C GLU A 6 14.80 -0.88 11.60
N LYS A 7 15.33 0.32 11.34
CA LYS A 7 14.81 1.55 11.98
C LYS A 7 13.33 1.78 11.65
N LEU A 8 12.94 1.67 10.38
CA LEU A 8 11.55 1.86 9.96
C LEU A 8 10.63 0.74 10.46
N ALA A 9 11.10 -0.50 10.44
CA ALA A 9 10.39 -1.64 10.99
C ALA A 9 10.09 -1.46 12.48
N LYS A 10 11.08 -1.04 13.27
CA LYS A 10 10.91 -0.78 14.71
C LYS A 10 9.88 0.30 14.98
N ILE A 11 9.87 1.38 14.18
CA ILE A 11 8.83 2.42 14.27
C ILE A 11 7.45 1.79 14.13
N TYR A 12 7.22 0.97 13.09
CA TYR A 12 5.94 0.29 12.92
C TYR A 12 5.63 -0.63 14.10
N LEU A 13 6.55 -1.55 14.43
CA LEU A 13 6.30 -2.63 15.38
C LEU A 13 6.10 -2.14 16.81
N GLU A 14 6.88 -1.16 17.24
CA GLU A 14 6.93 -0.70 18.64
C GLU A 14 5.96 0.44 18.95
N SER A 15 5.44 1.14 17.93
CA SER A 15 4.49 2.24 18.14
C SER A 15 3.07 1.74 18.39
N SER A 16 2.31 2.50 19.19
CA SER A 16 0.87 2.28 19.37
C SER A 16 0.11 2.55 18.06
N PRO A 17 -0.98 1.81 17.79
CA PRO A 17 -1.87 2.11 16.68
C PRO A 17 -2.38 3.55 16.76
N ALA A 18 -2.33 4.26 15.63
CA ALA A 18 -2.91 5.58 15.49
C ALA A 18 -4.43 5.47 15.29
N GLU A 19 -5.17 6.39 15.91
CA GLU A 19 -6.58 6.60 15.63
C GLU A 19 -6.74 7.65 14.53
N ILE A 20 -7.70 7.44 13.63
CA ILE A 20 -8.06 8.40 12.59
C ILE A 20 -9.50 8.85 12.80
N SER A 21 -9.78 10.12 12.50
CA SER A 21 -11.13 10.67 12.60
C SER A 21 -12.03 10.12 11.49
N GLU A 22 -13.35 10.26 11.68
CA GLU A 22 -14.32 9.96 10.62
C GLU A 22 -14.11 10.84 9.39
N GLU A 23 -13.74 12.12 9.59
CA GLU A 23 -13.42 13.05 8.51
C GLU A 23 -12.22 12.58 7.68
N THR A 24 -11.13 12.16 8.33
CA THR A 24 -9.95 11.61 7.65
C THR A 24 -10.27 10.29 6.95
N THR A 25 -11.10 9.45 7.56
CA THR A 25 -11.57 8.20 6.94
C THR A 25 -12.35 8.48 5.65
N ASN A 26 -13.26 9.46 5.66
CA ASN A 26 -14.03 9.84 4.48
C ASN A 26 -13.13 10.45 3.39
N GLU A 27 -12.19 11.33 3.75
CA GLU A 27 -11.21 11.89 2.80
C GLU A 27 -10.34 10.79 2.16
N LEU A 28 -9.91 9.79 2.95
CA LEU A 28 -9.15 8.64 2.46
C LEU A 28 -9.95 7.84 1.43
N ILE A 29 -11.22 7.57 1.72
CA ILE A 29 -12.12 6.81 0.84
C ILE A 29 -12.33 7.54 -0.48
N ASP A 30 -12.64 8.84 -0.42
CA ASP A 30 -12.84 9.65 -1.61
C ASP A 30 -11.57 9.69 -2.47
N PHE A 31 -10.41 9.84 -1.82
CA PHE A 31 -9.12 9.78 -2.49
C PHE A 31 -8.90 8.42 -3.17
N ILE A 32 -8.97 7.31 -2.44
CA ILE A 32 -8.78 5.94 -2.97
C ILE A 32 -9.74 5.70 -4.14
N MET A 33 -11.02 6.01 -3.98
CA MET A 33 -12.01 5.74 -5.02
C MET A 33 -11.81 6.60 -6.26
N SER A 34 -11.32 7.83 -6.12
CA SER A 34 -10.96 8.67 -7.26
C SER A 34 -9.80 8.09 -8.06
N GLN A 35 -8.75 7.60 -7.38
CA GLN A 35 -7.57 7.03 -8.01
C GLN A 35 -7.89 5.67 -8.65
N PHE A 36 -8.64 4.81 -7.95
CA PHE A 36 -9.02 3.49 -8.44
C PHE A 36 -9.85 3.56 -9.72
N ARG A 37 -10.82 4.49 -9.81
CA ARG A 37 -11.62 4.69 -11.03
C ARG A 37 -10.82 5.21 -12.21
N ALA A 38 -9.65 5.80 -11.96
CA ALA A 38 -8.76 6.32 -12.99
C ALA A 38 -7.79 5.27 -13.55
N LEU A 39 -7.77 4.05 -13.00
CA LEU A 39 -6.92 2.98 -13.50
C LEU A 39 -7.29 2.62 -14.95
N PRO A 40 -6.30 2.48 -15.86
CA PRO A 40 -6.56 2.28 -17.28
C PRO A 40 -6.80 0.80 -17.68
N PHE A 41 -7.00 -0.09 -16.72
CA PHE A 41 -7.10 -1.54 -16.92
C PHE A 41 -8.12 -2.18 -15.98
N ALA A 42 -8.46 -3.44 -16.28
CA ALA A 42 -9.34 -4.23 -15.41
C ALA A 42 -8.57 -4.70 -14.17
N VAL A 43 -9.15 -4.49 -12.99
CA VAL A 43 -8.62 -5.02 -11.72
C VAL A 43 -9.42 -6.23 -11.29
N GLN A 44 -8.74 -7.32 -10.94
CA GLN A 44 -9.36 -8.60 -10.60
C GLN A 44 -8.85 -9.11 -9.25
N ALA A 45 -9.75 -9.62 -8.42
CA ALA A 45 -9.37 -10.28 -7.19
C ALA A 45 -8.77 -11.67 -7.47
N SER A 46 -7.76 -12.05 -6.69
CA SER A 46 -7.17 -13.38 -6.68
C SER A 46 -7.22 -13.98 -5.28
N GLU A 47 -7.65 -15.24 -5.16
CA GLU A 47 -7.69 -15.96 -3.88
C GLU A 47 -6.30 -16.35 -3.34
N TYR A 48 -5.25 -16.17 -4.15
CA TYR A 48 -3.87 -16.49 -3.82
C TYR A 48 -2.93 -15.35 -4.25
N MET A 49 -1.76 -15.28 -3.62
CA MET A 49 -0.67 -14.39 -4.02
C MET A 49 -0.27 -14.65 -5.48
N ARG A 50 -0.18 -13.58 -6.27
CA ARG A 50 -0.03 -13.66 -7.74
C ARG A 50 1.35 -13.31 -8.26
N TYR A 51 2.02 -12.40 -7.59
CA TYR A 51 3.26 -11.81 -8.06
C TYR A 51 4.34 -12.09 -7.03
N ASP A 52 5.34 -12.87 -7.42
CA ASP A 52 6.58 -13.03 -6.66
C ASP A 52 7.56 -11.91 -7.03
N THR A 53 7.40 -11.34 -8.25
CA THR A 53 8.27 -10.31 -8.81
C THR A 53 7.49 -9.17 -9.44
N VAL A 54 8.12 -8.00 -9.54
CA VAL A 54 7.48 -6.83 -10.15
C VAL A 54 7.33 -6.99 -11.67
N GLU A 55 8.21 -7.77 -12.29
CA GLU A 55 8.16 -8.07 -13.73
C GLU A 55 6.88 -8.83 -14.11
N GLU A 56 6.40 -9.73 -13.25
CA GLU A 56 5.13 -10.44 -13.45
C GLU A 56 3.94 -9.48 -13.37
N LEU A 57 3.95 -8.58 -12.39
CA LEU A 57 2.96 -7.52 -12.23
C LEU A 57 2.93 -6.61 -13.48
N TYR A 58 4.10 -6.18 -13.96
CA TYR A 58 4.20 -5.33 -15.15
C TYR A 58 3.67 -6.04 -16.39
N ALA A 59 4.02 -7.32 -16.58
CA ALA A 59 3.58 -8.10 -17.73
C ALA A 59 2.05 -8.25 -17.80
N ASP A 60 1.35 -8.29 -16.66
CA ASP A 60 -0.11 -8.32 -16.67
C ASP A 60 -0.73 -6.95 -16.93
N ILE A 61 -0.17 -5.87 -16.36
CA ILE A 61 -0.61 -4.50 -16.66
C ILE A 61 -0.48 -4.20 -18.15
N GLU A 62 0.60 -4.61 -18.79
CA GLU A 62 0.81 -4.48 -20.24
C GLU A 62 -0.23 -5.25 -21.08
N LYS A 63 -0.81 -6.32 -20.52
CA LYS A 63 -1.94 -7.06 -21.12
C LYS A 63 -3.30 -6.42 -20.77
N GLY A 64 -3.33 -5.28 -20.11
CA GLY A 64 -4.55 -4.55 -19.76
C GLY A 64 -5.32 -5.10 -18.57
N HIS A 65 -4.65 -5.80 -17.65
CA HIS A 65 -5.27 -6.25 -16.40
C HIS A 65 -4.30 -6.26 -15.21
N LEU A 66 -4.83 -6.30 -13.99
CA LEU A 66 -4.06 -6.43 -12.75
C LEU A 66 -4.78 -7.38 -11.81
N TRP A 67 -4.04 -8.31 -11.21
CA TRP A 67 -4.54 -9.14 -10.12
C TRP A 67 -4.17 -8.54 -8.76
N VAL A 68 -5.10 -8.55 -7.82
CA VAL A 68 -4.83 -8.16 -6.42
C VAL A 68 -5.16 -9.33 -5.52
N SER A 69 -4.23 -9.70 -4.64
CA SER A 69 -4.42 -10.81 -3.70
C SER A 69 -5.42 -10.46 -2.61
N MET A 70 -6.37 -11.37 -2.34
CA MET A 70 -7.34 -11.23 -1.24
C MET A 70 -6.72 -11.35 0.15
N GLU A 71 -5.55 -11.98 0.26
CA GLU A 71 -4.86 -12.19 1.53
C GLU A 71 -4.39 -10.88 2.19
N THR A 72 -4.30 -9.79 1.43
CA THR A 72 -3.73 -8.52 1.89
C THR A 72 -4.75 -7.42 2.16
N TYR A 73 -6.05 -7.71 2.10
CA TYR A 73 -7.13 -6.72 2.22
C TYR A 73 -7.28 -6.11 3.63
N GLY A 74 -6.72 -6.75 4.66
CA GLY A 74 -7.10 -6.53 6.04
C GLY A 74 -6.40 -5.34 6.70
N ALA A 75 -7.16 -4.27 6.94
CA ALA A 75 -6.96 -3.41 8.09
C ALA A 75 -8.32 -2.91 8.59
N ASP A 76 -8.57 -3.04 9.90
CA ASP A 76 -9.87 -2.75 10.53
C ASP A 76 -10.30 -1.27 10.40
N PHE A 77 -9.39 -0.38 10.00
CA PHE A 77 -9.69 1.04 9.79
C PHE A 77 -10.42 1.31 8.46
N TYR A 78 -10.41 0.37 7.50
CA TYR A 78 -11.25 0.49 6.31
C TYR A 78 -12.70 0.09 6.67
N PRO A 79 -13.72 0.93 6.41
CA PRO A 79 -15.10 0.56 6.70
C PRO A 79 -15.65 -0.53 5.77
N ASN A 80 -14.95 -0.83 4.69
CA ASN A 80 -15.25 -1.92 3.77
C ASN A 80 -13.95 -2.50 3.21
N PRO A 81 -13.77 -3.83 3.14
CA PRO A 81 -12.55 -4.46 2.61
C PRO A 81 -12.25 -4.07 1.15
N PHE A 82 -13.25 -3.64 0.38
CA PHE A 82 -13.05 -3.13 -0.98
C PHE A 82 -12.09 -1.93 -1.03
N TYR A 83 -12.04 -1.09 0.01
CA TYR A 83 -11.11 0.05 0.02
C TYR A 83 -9.66 -0.39 0.15
N GLY A 84 -9.40 -1.46 0.92
CA GLY A 84 -8.08 -2.10 0.97
C GLY A 84 -7.70 -2.70 -0.39
N PHE A 85 -8.62 -3.41 -1.04
CA PHE A 85 -8.42 -3.94 -2.41
C PHE A 85 -8.11 -2.82 -3.42
N ALA A 86 -8.90 -1.74 -3.41
CA ALA A 86 -8.74 -0.62 -4.32
C ALA A 86 -7.40 0.09 -4.08
N PHE A 87 -7.03 0.27 -2.81
CA PHE A 87 -5.74 0.84 -2.42
C PHE A 87 -4.57 0.03 -2.95
N LEU A 88 -4.59 -1.30 -2.78
CA LEU A 88 -3.54 -2.18 -3.28
C LEU A 88 -3.41 -2.11 -4.81
N ALA A 89 -4.53 -2.06 -5.54
CA ALA A 89 -4.49 -1.91 -7.00
C ALA A 89 -3.81 -0.60 -7.44
N ILE A 90 -4.06 0.50 -6.72
CA ILE A 90 -3.42 1.79 -6.99
C ILE A 90 -1.93 1.71 -6.66
N HIS A 91 -1.57 1.10 -5.53
CA HIS A 91 -0.20 0.93 -5.09
C HIS A 91 0.63 0.10 -6.09
N ASP A 92 0.10 -1.03 -6.52
CA ASP A 92 0.69 -1.90 -7.54
C ASP A 92 0.88 -1.15 -8.87
N TYR A 93 -0.09 -0.30 -9.24
CA TYR A 93 0.06 0.56 -10.40
C TYR A 93 1.15 1.63 -10.22
N ASP A 94 1.35 2.16 -9.01
CA ASP A 94 2.43 3.12 -8.73
C ASP A 94 3.81 2.48 -8.87
N HIS A 95 3.96 1.19 -8.53
CA HIS A 95 5.18 0.45 -8.86
C HIS A 95 5.43 0.49 -10.37
N TYR A 96 4.42 0.15 -11.18
CA TYR A 96 4.53 0.19 -12.65
C TYR A 96 4.85 1.58 -13.19
N GLN A 97 4.15 2.62 -12.73
CA GLN A 97 4.39 3.99 -13.20
C GLN A 97 5.80 4.48 -12.87
N THR A 98 6.35 4.07 -11.73
CA THR A 98 7.67 4.53 -11.27
C THR A 98 8.81 3.56 -11.61
N HIS A 99 8.50 2.41 -12.22
CA HIS A 99 9.46 1.34 -12.50
C HIS A 99 10.22 0.89 -11.24
N SER A 100 9.52 0.80 -10.11
CA SER A 100 10.11 0.44 -8.81
C SER A 100 9.79 -0.99 -8.41
N ASP A 101 10.78 -1.72 -7.89
CA ASP A 101 10.60 -3.09 -7.39
C ASP A 101 9.89 -3.15 -6.02
N PHE A 102 9.74 -4.36 -5.46
CA PHE A 102 9.18 -4.60 -4.13
C PHE A 102 10.22 -4.47 -2.99
N SER A 103 11.41 -3.93 -3.28
CA SER A 103 12.37 -3.63 -2.22
C SER A 103 11.90 -2.43 -1.40
N LEU A 104 12.43 -2.22 -0.20
CA LEU A 104 12.08 -1.04 0.61
C LEU A 104 12.30 0.30 -0.13
N GLU A 105 13.33 0.41 -0.98
CA GLU A 105 13.52 1.64 -1.77
C GLU A 105 12.49 1.77 -2.88
N GLY A 106 12.01 0.64 -3.42
CA GLY A 106 10.92 0.61 -4.37
C GLY A 106 9.59 1.00 -3.75
N GLU A 107 9.24 0.45 -2.58
CA GLU A 107 8.08 0.85 -1.77
C GLU A 107 8.10 2.35 -1.44
N ILE A 108 9.27 2.90 -1.06
CA ILE A 108 9.43 4.34 -0.83
C ILE A 108 9.19 5.16 -2.11
N THR A 109 9.56 4.61 -3.27
CA THR A 109 9.36 5.26 -4.57
C THR A 109 7.88 5.27 -4.96
N ALA A 110 7.19 4.13 -4.82
CA ALA A 110 5.75 4.02 -5.01
C ALA A 110 4.97 4.93 -4.04
N TYR A 111 5.33 4.94 -2.75
CA TYR A 111 4.79 5.88 -1.75
C TYR A 111 4.91 7.33 -2.20
N ARG A 112 6.09 7.75 -2.68
CA ARG A 112 6.31 9.13 -3.15
C ARG A 112 5.42 9.48 -4.35
N ALA A 113 5.05 8.52 -5.19
CA ALA A 113 4.14 8.76 -6.30
C ALA A 113 2.72 9.06 -5.80
N ILE A 114 2.17 8.20 -4.93
CA ILE A 114 0.82 8.40 -4.39
C ILE A 114 0.73 9.59 -3.43
N ALA A 115 1.77 9.82 -2.61
CA ALA A 115 1.80 10.95 -1.67
C ALA A 115 1.74 12.31 -2.39
N LYS A 116 2.34 12.44 -3.58
CA LYS A 116 2.24 13.67 -4.39
C LYS A 116 0.81 13.99 -4.85
N ARG A 117 -0.05 12.97 -4.93
CA ARG A 117 -1.45 13.10 -5.36
C ARG A 117 -2.42 13.17 -4.18
N SER A 118 -1.96 12.88 -2.98
CA SER A 118 -2.78 12.89 -1.76
C SER A 118 -3.37 14.28 -1.46
N PRO A 119 -4.58 14.36 -0.88
CA PRO A 119 -5.27 15.62 -0.64
C PRO A 119 -4.79 16.35 0.62
N SER A 120 -4.21 15.63 1.59
CA SER A 120 -3.83 16.19 2.88
C SER A 120 -2.62 15.48 3.49
N LEU A 121 -2.00 16.13 4.48
CA LEU A 121 -0.91 15.54 5.26
C LEU A 121 -1.38 14.30 6.05
N GLU A 122 -2.63 14.27 6.51
CA GLU A 122 -3.16 13.11 7.22
C GLU A 122 -3.25 11.89 6.30
N ILE A 123 -3.69 12.07 5.05
CA ILE A 123 -3.63 10.99 4.05
C ILE A 123 -2.18 10.57 3.77
N GLN A 124 -1.22 11.50 3.68
CA GLN A 124 0.20 11.13 3.51
C GLN A 124 0.73 10.27 4.66
N LYS A 125 0.37 10.56 5.90
CA LYS A 125 0.78 9.75 7.07
C LYS A 125 0.21 8.33 7.00
N ILE A 126 -1.06 8.20 6.61
CA ILE A 126 -1.70 6.90 6.40
C ILE A 126 -0.98 6.11 5.30
N LEU A 127 -0.73 6.73 4.15
CA LEU A 127 -0.01 6.12 3.03
C LEU A 127 1.42 5.71 3.42
N TYR A 128 2.11 6.55 4.20
CA TYR A 128 3.45 6.25 4.70
C TYR A 128 3.44 5.06 5.66
N SER A 129 2.44 4.97 6.53
CA SER A 129 2.26 3.81 7.41
C SER A 129 2.04 2.52 6.62
N GLU A 130 1.08 2.53 5.69
CA GLU A 130 0.68 1.34 4.94
C GLU A 130 1.71 0.87 3.92
N ILE A 131 2.46 1.78 3.30
CA ILE A 131 3.42 1.43 2.23
C ILE A 131 4.84 1.32 2.79
N VAL A 132 5.31 2.30 3.55
CA VAL A 132 6.73 2.35 3.93
C VAL A 132 6.97 1.58 5.23
N LEU A 133 6.22 1.91 6.29
CA LEU A 133 6.46 1.34 7.61
C LEU A 133 6.06 -0.14 7.68
N LYS A 134 4.89 -0.49 7.14
CA LYS A 134 4.40 -1.87 7.08
C LYS A 134 5.27 -2.76 6.21
N SER A 135 5.71 -2.32 5.02
CA SER A 135 6.63 -3.08 4.18
C SER A 135 8.01 -3.24 4.83
N ALA A 136 8.53 -2.20 5.50
CA ALA A 136 9.76 -2.34 6.29
C ALA A 136 9.63 -3.40 7.40
N ALA A 137 8.50 -3.42 8.11
CA ALA A 137 8.20 -4.42 9.14
C ALA A 137 8.07 -5.83 8.54
N HIS A 138 7.40 -5.99 7.40
CA HIS A 138 7.33 -7.26 6.69
C HIS A 138 8.73 -7.78 6.34
N ILE A 139 9.55 -6.96 5.68
CA ILE A 139 10.92 -7.32 5.28
C ILE A 139 11.77 -7.68 6.51
N TYR A 140 11.59 -6.98 7.63
CA TYR A 140 12.33 -7.23 8.86
C TYR A 140 11.92 -8.56 9.54
N LEU A 141 10.62 -8.88 9.56
CA LEU A 141 10.09 -10.11 10.18
C LEU A 141 10.22 -11.34 9.27
N GLY A 142 10.27 -11.15 7.94
CA GLY A 142 10.16 -12.22 6.95
C GLY A 142 8.73 -12.75 6.77
N HIS A 143 7.73 -12.06 7.33
CA HIS A 143 6.30 -12.35 7.16
C HIS A 143 5.49 -11.07 7.40
N ALA A 144 4.20 -11.07 7.02
CA ALA A 144 3.31 -9.94 7.24
C ALA A 144 3.18 -9.60 8.73
N PRO A 145 3.30 -8.33 9.14
CA PRO A 145 3.03 -7.89 10.50
C PRO A 145 1.52 -7.75 10.74
N GLU A 146 1.11 -7.67 12.02
CA GLU A 146 -0.27 -7.31 12.37
C GLU A 146 -0.66 -5.95 11.75
N PRO A 147 -1.84 -5.83 11.13
CA PRO A 147 -2.29 -4.60 10.49
C PRO A 147 -2.55 -3.49 11.52
N LYS A 148 -1.92 -2.32 11.35
CA LYS A 148 -2.19 -1.11 12.11
C LYS A 148 -1.68 0.12 11.39
N LEU A 149 -2.24 1.28 11.72
CA LEU A 149 -1.67 2.58 11.35
C LEU A 149 -0.69 3.05 12.41
N VAL A 150 0.43 3.64 11.99
CA VAL A 150 1.45 4.23 12.86
C VAL A 150 1.82 5.60 12.32
N PHE A 151 1.68 6.63 13.15
CA PHE A 151 2.14 7.99 12.84
C PHE A 151 3.44 8.26 13.60
N ALA A 152 4.51 8.57 12.87
CA ALA A 152 5.87 8.76 13.38
C ALA A 152 6.51 10.04 12.87
#